data_AF-A0A964K6X3-F1
#
_entry.id   AF-A0A964K6X3-F1
#
_cell.length_a   1.000
_cell.length_b   1.000
_cell.length_c   1.000
_cell.angle_alpha   90.00
_cell.angle_beta   90.00
_cell.angle_gamma   90.00
#
_symmetry.space_group_name_H-M   'P 1'
#
loop_
_entity.id
_entity.type
_entity.pdbx_description
1 polymer ?
#
loop_
_entity_poly.entity_id
_entity_poly.type
_entity_poly.pdbx_seq_one_letter_code
_entity_poly.pdbx_strand_id
1 'polypeptide(L)'
;MIDRTAKFAIGEIVRHRIHPFRGVIFDVDPIFANTEEWYQSIPTQMRPRKDQPFYHLLAENAESTYVAYVSEQNLLPDAINGPI
;
A
#
# COMPACT_ATOMS: atom_id res chain seq x y z
N MET A 1 11.66 -7.74 20.24
CA MET A 1 10.80 -7.59 19.06
C MET A 1 10.54 -6.11 18.89
N ILE A 2 10.79 -5.53 17.71
CA ILE A 2 10.38 -4.14 17.46
C ILE A 2 8.86 -4.20 17.28
N ASP A 3 8.12 -3.75 18.27
CA ASP A 3 6.67 -3.63 18.19
C ASP A 3 6.36 -2.45 17.27
N ARG A 4 6.01 -2.74 16.00
CA ARG A 4 5.62 -1.73 15.03
C ARG A 4 4.12 -1.78 14.82
N THR A 5 3.47 -0.73 15.28
CA THR A 5 2.05 -0.48 15.01
C THR A 5 1.89 0.00 13.56
N ALA A 6 1.10 -0.74 12.79
CA ALA A 6 0.65 -0.35 11.46
C ALA A 6 -0.13 0.98 11.53
N LYS A 7 0.11 1.91 10.60
CA LYS A 7 -0.54 3.22 10.59
C LYS A 7 -2.00 3.19 10.12
N PHE A 8 -2.32 2.22 9.27
CA PHE A 8 -3.64 2.05 8.68
C PHE A 8 -4.21 0.69 9.07
N ALA A 9 -5.51 0.63 9.30
CA ALA A 9 -6.26 -0.59 9.58
C ALA A 9 -6.95 -1.16 8.33
N ILE A 10 -7.34 -2.43 8.42
CA ILE A 10 -8.23 -3.08 7.43
C ILE A 10 -9.56 -2.31 7.36
N GLY A 11 -10.02 -2.03 6.14
CA GLY A 11 -11.22 -1.25 5.85
C GLY A 11 -10.97 0.25 5.68
N GLU A 12 -9.77 0.76 5.99
CA GLU A 12 -9.46 2.17 5.75
C GLU A 12 -9.29 2.47 4.26
N ILE A 13 -9.84 3.63 3.85
CA ILE A 13 -9.67 4.18 2.51
C ILE A 13 -8.38 5.00 2.49
N VAL A 14 -7.48 4.62 1.59
CA VAL A 14 -6.18 5.26 1.39
C VAL A 14 -6.00 5.65 -0.07
N ARG A 15 -5.05 6.54 -0.32
CA ARG A 15 -4.55 6.84 -1.65
C ARG A 15 -3.04 6.74 -1.71
N HIS A 16 -2.53 6.45 -2.89
CA HIS A 16 -1.10 6.46 -3.10
C HIS A 16 -0.56 7.90 -3.16
N ARG A 17 0.64 8.13 -2.61
CA ARG A 17 1.28 9.45 -2.53
C ARG A 17 1.62 10.02 -3.91
N ILE A 18 2.07 9.15 -4.82
CA ILE A 18 2.59 9.49 -6.16
C ILE A 18 1.62 9.06 -7.27
N HIS A 19 1.30 7.77 -7.37
CA HIS A 19 0.38 7.25 -8.38
C HIS A 19 -1.09 7.64 -8.09
N PRO A 20 -1.89 7.96 -9.13
CA PRO A 20 -3.26 8.46 -8.97
C PRO A 20 -4.26 7.31 -8.81
N PHE A 21 -4.20 6.61 -7.68
CA PHE A 21 -5.22 5.62 -7.32
C PHE A 21 -5.62 5.73 -5.85
N ARG A 22 -6.84 5.29 -5.57
CA ARG A 22 -7.40 5.13 -4.22
C ARG A 22 -7.69 3.66 -4.00
N GLY A 23 -7.82 3.24 -2.75
CA GLY A 23 -8.21 1.87 -2.45
C GLY A 23 -8.55 1.63 -1.00
N VAL A 24 -9.18 0.49 -0.75
CA VAL A 24 -9.52 0.01 0.60
C VAL A 24 -8.55 -1.07 1.01
N ILE A 25 -7.98 -0.98 2.21
CA ILE A 25 -7.10 -2.00 2.78
C ILE A 25 -7.92 -3.24 3.12
N PHE A 26 -7.50 -4.42 2.64
CA PHE A 26 -8.11 -5.69 3.03
C PHE A 26 -7.14 -6.65 3.74
N ASP A 27 -5.84 -6.41 3.67
CA ASP A 27 -4.83 -7.22 4.37
C ASP A 27 -3.53 -6.43 4.61
N VAL A 28 -2.69 -6.91 5.54
CA VAL A 28 -1.42 -6.28 5.93
C VAL A 28 -0.35 -7.30 6.28
N ASP A 29 0.82 -7.17 5.66
CA ASP A 29 2.02 -7.86 6.06
C ASP A 29 2.85 -6.99 7.02
N PRO A 30 3.38 -7.53 8.13
CA PRO A 30 4.21 -6.76 9.06
C PRO A 30 5.51 -6.19 8.43
N ILE A 31 6.02 -6.86 7.40
CA ILE A 31 7.19 -6.52 6.59
C ILE A 31 6.95 -6.95 5.14
N PHE A 32 7.83 -6.55 4.22
CA PHE A 32 7.76 -7.01 2.82
C PHE A 32 7.68 -8.54 2.72
N ALA A 33 6.64 -9.05 2.06
CA ALA A 33 6.37 -10.49 1.90
C ALA A 33 6.06 -10.90 0.44
N ASN A 34 6.47 -10.08 -0.54
CA ASN A 34 6.35 -10.43 -1.97
C ASN A 34 7.69 -10.99 -2.51
N THR A 35 7.73 -11.33 -3.79
CA THR A 35 8.90 -11.98 -4.39
C THR A 35 10.08 -11.02 -4.56
N GLU A 36 11.29 -11.56 -4.56
CA GLU A 36 12.50 -10.76 -4.77
C GLU A 36 12.53 -10.19 -6.19
N GLU A 37 12.01 -10.93 -7.18
CA GLU A 37 11.92 -10.49 -8.57
C GLU A 37 11.05 -9.24 -8.70
N TRP A 38 9.91 -9.21 -8.01
CA TRP A 38 9.06 -8.03 -7.95
C TRP A 38 9.82 -6.85 -7.34
N TYR A 39 10.50 -7.06 -6.21
CA TYR A 39 11.30 -6.02 -5.56
C TYR A 39 12.40 -5.47 -6.47
N GLN A 40 13.09 -6.35 -7.21
CA GLN A 40 14.15 -5.96 -8.12
C GLN A 40 13.62 -5.25 -9.37
N SER A 41 12.38 -5.52 -9.78
CA SER A 41 11.73 -4.83 -10.90
C SER A 41 11.47 -3.35 -10.61
N ILE A 42 11.42 -2.95 -9.34
CA ILE A 42 11.26 -1.54 -8.93
C ILE A 42 12.58 -0.78 -9.16
N PRO A 43 12.54 0.40 -9.81
CA PRO A 43 13.71 1.27 -9.92
C PRO A 43 14.37 1.52 -8.57
N THR A 44 15.69 1.40 -8.49
CA THR A 44 16.44 1.44 -7.21
C THR A 44 16.10 2.65 -6.33
N GLN A 45 15.84 3.81 -6.94
CA GLN A 45 15.50 5.06 -6.24
C GLN A 45 14.08 5.07 -5.65
N MET A 46 13.20 4.17 -6.12
CA MET A 46 11.80 4.06 -5.70
C MET A 46 11.54 2.84 -4.81
N ARG A 47 12.57 2.02 -4.56
CA ARG A 47 12.43 0.81 -3.75
C ARG A 47 12.00 1.17 -2.33
N PRO A 48 10.85 0.65 -1.85
CA PRO A 48 10.44 0.89 -0.49
C PRO A 48 11.35 0.13 0.47
N ARG A 49 11.52 0.64 1.69
CA ARG A 49 12.22 -0.13 2.73
C ARG A 49 11.42 -1.39 3.03
N LYS A 50 12.08 -2.55 3.15
CA LYS A 50 11.39 -3.83 3.43
C LYS A 50 10.95 -3.97 4.88
N ASP A 51 11.62 -3.27 5.79
CA ASP A 51 11.29 -3.22 7.21
C ASP A 51 10.19 -2.16 7.42
N GLN A 52 8.97 -2.44 6.99
CA GLN A 52 7.77 -1.66 7.31
C GLN A 52 6.54 -2.47 6.89
N PRO A 53 5.34 -2.14 7.40
CA PRO A 53 4.13 -2.77 6.92
C PRO A 53 3.91 -2.57 5.40
N PHE A 54 3.44 -3.62 4.74
CA PHE A 54 2.95 -3.58 3.37
C PHE A 54 1.48 -3.95 3.37
N TYR A 55 0.70 -3.26 2.53
CA TYR A 55 -0.75 -3.38 2.52
C TYR A 55 -1.22 -3.94 1.20
N HIS A 56 -2.24 -4.79 1.27
CA HIS A 56 -3.02 -5.21 0.13
C HIS A 56 -4.27 -4.35 0.03
N LEU A 57 -4.45 -3.73 -1.14
CA LEU A 57 -5.55 -2.81 -1.42
C LEU A 57 -6.43 -3.36 -2.53
N LEU A 58 -7.74 -3.24 -2.37
CA LEU A 58 -8.64 -3.18 -3.52
C LEU A 58 -8.60 -1.74 -4.02
N ALA A 59 -7.88 -1.52 -5.13
CA ALA A 59 -7.60 -0.21 -5.67
C ALA A 59 -8.41 0.05 -6.94
N GLU A 60 -8.75 1.32 -7.16
CA GLU A 60 -9.35 1.80 -8.40
C GLU A 60 -8.62 3.02 -8.94
N ASN A 61 -8.68 3.17 -10.26
CA ASN A 61 -8.33 4.38 -10.97
C ASN A 61 -9.43 4.72 -11.99
N ALA A 62 -9.20 5.72 -12.86
CA ALA A 62 -10.17 6.14 -13.86
C ALA A 62 -10.57 5.06 -14.88
N GLU A 63 -9.83 3.95 -14.96
CA GLU A 63 -9.97 2.94 -16.02
C GLU A 63 -10.41 1.56 -15.51
N SER A 64 -10.03 1.19 -14.28
CA SER A 64 -10.26 -0.18 -13.77
C SER A 64 -10.09 -0.32 -12.25
N THR A 65 -10.50 -1.47 -11.73
CA THR A 65 -10.27 -1.94 -10.36
C THR A 65 -9.27 -3.10 -10.36
N TYR A 66 -8.32 -3.12 -9.43
CA TYR A 66 -7.27 -4.14 -9.33
C TYR A 66 -6.75 -4.28 -7.89
N VAL A 67 -5.97 -5.34 -7.63
CA VAL A 67 -5.29 -5.53 -6.34
C VAL A 67 -3.92 -4.86 -6.38
N ALA A 68 -3.61 -4.01 -5.40
CA ALA A 68 -2.32 -3.36 -5.26
C ALA A 68 -1.59 -3.83 -3.99
N TYR A 69 -0.27 -3.99 -4.10
CA TYR A 69 0.63 -4.27 -2.97
C TYR A 69 1.53 -3.06 -2.72
N VAL A 70 1.35 -2.37 -1.58
CA VAL A 70 1.91 -1.03 -1.37
C VAL A 70 2.55 -0.89 0.01
N SER A 71 3.75 -0.32 0.08
CA SER A 71 4.43 0.00 1.35
C SER A 71 3.74 1.14 2.10
N GLU A 72 3.72 1.08 3.44
CA GLU A 72 3.13 2.11 4.30
C GLU A 72 3.60 3.55 3.99
N GLN A 73 4.89 3.77 3.72
CA GLN A 73 5.44 5.09 3.39
C GLN A 73 4.79 5.78 2.18
N ASN A 74 4.19 5.00 1.28
CA ASN A 74 3.59 5.46 0.04
C ASN A 74 2.08 5.67 0.15
N LEU A 75 1.47 5.44 1.31
CA LEU A 75 0.05 5.63 1.53
C LEU A 75 -0.25 6.90 2.32
N LEU A 76 -1.41 7.48 2.04
CA LEU A 76 -2.01 8.61 2.75
C LEU A 76 -3.48 8.28 3.04
N PRO A 77 -4.04 8.71 4.19
CA PRO A 77 -5.45 8.51 4.50
C PRO A 77 -6.32 9.30 3.52
N ASP A 78 -7.45 8.73 3.12
CA ASP A 78 -8.29 9.31 2.07
C ASP A 78 -9.81 9.14 2.28
N ALA A 79 -10.22 8.80 3.51
CA ALA A 79 -11.62 8.63 3.89
C ALA A 79 -12.48 9.90 3.69
N ILE A 80 -11.86 11.09 3.77
CA ILE A 80 -12.56 12.38 3.60
C ILE A 80 -13.14 12.53 2.19
N ASN A 81 -12.56 11.87 1.20
CA ASN A 81 -12.98 11.96 -0.20
C ASN A 81 -14.14 11.00 -0.54
N GLY A 82 -14.79 10.45 0.49
CA GLY A 82 -15.94 9.56 0.34
C GLY A 82 -15.55 8.10 0.05
N PRO A 83 -16.53 7.25 -0.25
CA PRO A 83 -16.30 5.83 -0.54
C PRO A 83 -15.44 5.64 -1.80
N ILE A 84 -15.00 4.38 -1.96
CA ILE A 84 -14.52 3.79 -3.22
C ILE A 84 -15.73 3.13 -3.88
#